data_AF-A0A7J6PPN1-F1
#
_entry.id   AF-A0A7J6PPN1-F1
#
_cell.length_a   1.000
_cell.length_b   1.000
_cell.length_c   1.000
_cell.angle_alpha   90.00
_cell.angle_beta   90.00
_cell.angle_gamma   90.00
#
_symmetry.space_group_name_H-M   'P 1'
#
loop_
_entity.id
_entity.type
_entity.pdbx_description
1 polymer ?
#
loop_
_entity_poly.entity_id
_entity_poly.type
_entity_poly.pdbx_seq_one_letter_code
_entity_poly.pdbx_strand_id
1 'polypeptide(L)'
;VLDPALLRPGRLDRKIEIPLPNETARVDILKIHASKLAKHGDIDYDALAKLSDGFNGADLRNICTEAGMFAIRAERDYVIEEDFMKAVRKLAESKKLEGKLDYEKV
;
A
#
# COMPACT_ATOMS: atom_id res chain seq x y z
N VAL A 1 6.93 21.59 -10.51
CA VAL A 1 7.79 22.69 -10.04
C VAL A 1 6.92 23.73 -9.35
N LEU A 2 7.25 24.08 -8.10
CA LEU A 2 6.54 25.09 -7.30
C LEU A 2 7.30 26.43 -7.34
N ASP A 3 6.60 27.57 -7.26
CA ASP A 3 7.26 28.89 -7.25
C ASP A 3 8.12 29.07 -5.97
N PRO A 4 9.43 29.38 -6.10
CA PRO A 4 10.30 29.68 -4.95
C PRO A 4 9.78 30.79 -4.03
N ALA A 5 8.97 31.72 -4.54
CA ALA A 5 8.35 32.76 -3.74
C ALA A 5 7.42 32.20 -2.65
N LEU A 6 6.75 31.06 -2.91
CA LEU A 6 5.87 30.40 -1.94
C LEU A 6 6.66 29.70 -0.82
N LEU A 7 7.90 29.32 -1.09
CA LEU A 7 8.79 28.59 -0.17
C LEU A 7 9.60 29.50 0.76
N ARG A 8 9.48 30.83 0.58
CA ARG A 8 10.17 31.81 1.42
C ARG A 8 9.62 31.76 2.86
N PRO A 9 10.48 31.87 3.88
CA PRO A 9 10.05 31.98 5.28
C PRO A 9 8.99 33.08 5.48
N GLY A 10 7.96 32.82 6.29
CA GLY A 10 6.83 33.73 6.53
C GLY A 10 5.58 33.48 5.67
N ARG A 11 5.52 32.33 4.96
CA ARG A 11 4.38 31.88 4.14
C ARG A 11 4.05 30.43 4.47
N LEU A 12 4.67 29.49 3.77
CA LEU A 12 4.59 28.06 4.07
C LEU A 12 5.64 27.72 5.14
N ASP A 13 5.30 27.98 6.40
CA ASP A 13 6.27 27.90 7.50
C ASP A 13 6.66 26.45 7.86
N ARG A 14 5.74 25.49 7.71
CA ARG A 14 6.00 24.08 7.99
C ARG A 14 6.04 23.26 6.72
N LYS A 15 7.23 22.80 6.34
CA LYS A 15 7.43 21.79 5.31
C LYS A 15 7.40 20.41 5.96
N ILE A 16 6.32 19.66 5.76
CA ILE A 16 6.15 18.30 6.32
C ILE A 16 6.28 17.31 5.18
N GLU A 17 7.33 16.49 5.21
CA GLU A 17 7.51 15.37 4.29
C GLU A 17 6.73 14.16 4.81
N ILE A 18 5.95 13.53 3.93
CA ILE A 18 5.26 12.27 4.21
C ILE A 18 6.01 11.16 3.46
N PRO A 19 6.86 10.38 4.13
CA PRO A 19 7.62 9.32 3.48
C PRO A 19 6.72 8.12 3.17
N LEU A 20 7.27 7.16 2.42
CA LEU A 20 6.66 5.84 2.28
C LEU A 20 6.51 5.17 3.66
N PRO A 21 5.44 4.37 3.86
CA PRO A 21 5.19 3.71 5.13
C PRO A 21 6.30 2.70 5.46
N ASN A 22 6.75 2.74 6.71
CA ASN A 22 7.63 1.72 7.27
C ASN A 22 6.88 0.38 7.42
N GLU A 23 7.61 -0.71 7.67
CA GLU A 23 7.05 -2.07 7.75
C GLU A 23 5.85 -2.16 8.73
N THR A 24 5.98 -1.59 9.93
CA THR A 24 4.90 -1.57 10.93
C THR A 24 3.67 -0.81 10.44
N ALA A 25 3.85 0.37 9.83
CA ALA A 25 2.76 1.13 9.26
C ALA A 25 2.09 0.39 8.10
N ARG A 26 2.85 -0.38 7.29
CA ARG A 26 2.27 -1.22 6.23
C ARG A 26 1.37 -2.29 6.83
N VAL A 27 1.79 -2.95 7.91
CA VAL A 27 0.96 -3.92 8.64
C VAL A 27 -0.34 -3.26 9.12
N ASP A 28 -0.25 -2.08 9.73
CA ASP A 28 -1.43 -1.38 10.25
C ASP A 28 -2.39 -0.97 9.12
N ILE A 29 -1.88 -0.44 8.01
CA ILE A 29 -2.69 -0.08 6.83
C ILE A 29 -3.39 -1.32 6.26
N LEU A 30 -2.66 -2.44 6.13
CA LEU A 30 -3.23 -3.71 5.68
C LEU A 30 -4.33 -4.19 6.61
N LYS A 31 -4.12 -4.17 7.93
CA LYS A 31 -5.13 -4.55 8.93
C LYS A 31 -6.38 -3.68 8.85
N ILE A 32 -6.23 -2.35 8.72
CA ILE A 32 -7.35 -1.42 8.58
C ILE A 32 -8.17 -1.73 7.32
N HIS A 33 -7.51 -1.92 6.18
CA HIS A 33 -8.22 -2.16 4.93
C HIS A 33 -8.81 -3.56 4.84
N ALA A 34 -8.12 -4.56 5.37
CA ALA A 34 -8.61 -5.92 5.46
C ALA A 34 -9.77 -6.05 6.45
N SER A 35 -9.90 -5.18 7.47
CA SER A 35 -10.98 -5.24 8.48
C SER A 35 -12.39 -5.26 7.87
N LYS A 36 -12.55 -4.64 6.69
CA LYS A 36 -13.82 -4.53 5.97
C LYS A 36 -14.14 -5.73 5.06
N LEU A 37 -13.20 -6.66 4.89
CA LEU A 37 -13.37 -7.84 4.03
C LEU A 37 -13.86 -9.03 4.85
N ALA A 38 -14.73 -9.85 4.25
CA ALA A 38 -15.01 -11.19 4.74
C ALA A 38 -13.75 -12.04 4.57
N LYS A 39 -13.21 -12.56 5.67
CA LYS A 39 -11.95 -13.29 5.70
C LYS A 39 -12.16 -14.62 6.41
N HIS A 40 -11.43 -15.64 5.98
CA HIS A 40 -11.45 -16.95 6.60
C HIS A 40 -10.03 -17.43 6.88
N GLY A 41 -9.82 -17.93 8.11
CA GLY A 41 -8.49 -18.29 8.61
C GLY A 41 -7.68 -17.09 9.10
N ASP A 42 -6.48 -17.40 9.56
CA ASP A 42 -5.50 -16.39 10.00
C ASP A 42 -4.69 -15.91 8.80
N ILE A 43 -4.51 -14.60 8.69
CA ILE A 43 -3.71 -13.97 7.63
C ILE A 43 -2.46 -13.39 8.28
N ASP A 44 -1.29 -13.82 7.82
CA ASP A 44 -0.01 -13.27 8.26
C ASP A 44 0.26 -11.92 7.59
N TYR A 45 -0.20 -10.84 8.22
CA TYR A 45 0.04 -9.47 7.74
C TYR A 45 1.51 -9.06 7.80
N ASP A 46 2.31 -9.64 8.69
CA ASP A 46 3.74 -9.35 8.80
C ASP A 46 4.50 -9.93 7.59
N ALA A 47 4.16 -11.15 7.16
CA ALA A 47 4.67 -11.72 5.91
C ALA A 47 4.28 -10.88 4.69
N LEU A 48 3.03 -10.41 4.62
CA LEU A 48 2.57 -9.55 3.52
C LEU A 48 3.33 -8.21 3.49
N ALA A 49 3.54 -7.59 4.64
CA ALA A 49 4.25 -6.30 4.75
C ALA A 49 5.72 -6.37 4.34
N LYS A 50 6.37 -7.52 4.55
CA LYS A 50 7.74 -7.81 4.07
C LYS A 50 7.80 -7.94 2.55
N LEU A 51 6.78 -8.54 1.94
CA LEU A 51 6.70 -8.70 0.49
C LEU A 51 6.28 -7.40 -0.24
N SER A 52 5.60 -6.49 0.46
CA SER A 52 5.15 -5.20 -0.08
C SER A 52 6.15 -4.07 0.18
N ASP A 53 7.46 -4.34 0.08
CA ASP A 53 8.45 -3.29 0.35
C ASP A 53 8.42 -2.17 -0.71
N GLY A 54 8.55 -0.93 -0.24
CA GLY A 54 8.40 0.26 -1.07
C GLY A 54 6.96 0.55 -1.53
N PHE A 55 5.94 -0.13 -1.01
CA PHE A 55 4.54 0.13 -1.34
C PHE A 55 4.05 1.43 -0.67
N ASN A 56 3.30 2.23 -1.41
CA ASN A 56 2.61 3.38 -0.85
C ASN A 56 1.27 2.94 -0.24
N GLY A 57 0.57 3.84 0.48
CA GLY A 57 -0.71 3.50 1.11
C GLY A 57 -1.80 3.06 0.12
N ALA A 58 -1.78 3.58 -1.11
CA ALA A 58 -2.74 3.20 -2.15
C ALA A 58 -2.48 1.77 -2.65
N ASP A 59 -1.22 1.38 -2.82
CA ASP A 59 -0.84 0.02 -3.21
C ASP A 59 -1.31 -1.00 -2.16
N LEU A 60 -1.15 -0.67 -0.87
CA LEU A 60 -1.59 -1.54 0.24
C LEU A 60 -3.11 -1.71 0.27
N ARG A 61 -3.86 -0.64 -0.02
CA ARG A 61 -5.30 -0.73 -0.25
C ARG A 61 -5.60 -1.63 -1.45
N ASN A 62 -4.83 -1.52 -2.52
CA ASN A 62 -5.05 -2.28 -3.74
C ASN A 62 -4.80 -3.78 -3.56
N ILE A 63 -3.86 -4.18 -2.69
CA ILE A 63 -3.67 -5.59 -2.29
C ILE A 63 -5.00 -6.19 -1.81
N CYS A 64 -5.74 -5.47 -0.96
CA CYS A 64 -7.02 -5.95 -0.42
C CYS A 64 -8.09 -6.09 -1.53
N THR A 65 -8.12 -5.16 -2.48
CA THR A 65 -9.05 -5.21 -3.63
C THR A 65 -8.75 -6.39 -4.55
N GLU A 66 -7.48 -6.60 -4.88
CA GLU A 66 -7.02 -7.71 -5.73
C GLU A 66 -7.23 -9.07 -5.05
N ALA A 67 -6.99 -9.17 -3.74
CA ALA A 67 -7.29 -10.37 -2.97
C ALA A 67 -8.79 -10.72 -3.02
N GLY A 68 -9.66 -9.72 -2.88
CA GLY A 68 -11.11 -9.89 -3.07
C GLY A 68 -11.47 -10.36 -4.49
N MET A 69 -10.80 -9.83 -5.52
CA MET A 69 -11.01 -10.25 -6.91
C MET A 69 -10.61 -11.71 -7.13
N PHE A 70 -9.51 -12.17 -6.52
CA PHE A 70 -9.12 -13.58 -6.57
C PHE A 70 -10.12 -14.49 -5.87
N ALA A 71 -10.66 -14.07 -4.72
CA ALA A 71 -11.71 -14.82 -4.02
C ALA A 71 -12.98 -14.96 -4.88
N ILE A 72 -13.45 -13.87 -5.50
CA ILE A 72 -14.63 -13.89 -6.38
C ILE A 72 -14.40 -14.81 -7.58
N ARG A 73 -13.22 -14.77 -8.21
CA ARG A 73 -12.88 -15.67 -9.33
C ARG A 73 -12.81 -17.14 -8.92
N ALA A 74 -12.55 -17.41 -7.66
CA ALA A 74 -12.55 -18.76 -7.08
C ALA A 74 -13.94 -19.15 -6.54
N GLU A 75 -14.99 -18.38 -6.84
CA GLU A 75 -16.37 -18.61 -6.39
C GLU A 75 -16.50 -18.68 -4.85
N ARG A 76 -15.71 -17.86 -4.14
CA ARG A 76 -15.73 -17.74 -2.68
C ARG A 76 -16.26 -16.37 -2.24
N ASP A 77 -17.06 -16.37 -1.18
CA ASP A 77 -17.57 -15.16 -0.50
C ASP A 77 -16.60 -14.61 0.57
N TYR A 78 -15.44 -15.23 0.72
CA TYR A 78 -14.41 -14.84 1.69
C TYR A 78 -13.01 -14.94 1.11
N VAL A 79 -12.13 -14.09 1.62
CA VAL A 79 -10.72 -14.03 1.23
C VAL A 79 -9.89 -14.89 2.18
N ILE A 80 -8.91 -15.63 1.63
CA ILE A 80 -7.93 -16.41 2.40
C ILE A 80 -6.52 -15.83 2.23
N GLU A 81 -5.58 -16.29 3.04
CA GLU A 81 -4.18 -15.86 2.96
C GLU A 81 -3.56 -16.01 1.55
N GLU A 82 -3.86 -17.11 0.85
CA GLU A 82 -3.35 -17.37 -0.50
C GLU A 82 -3.74 -16.27 -1.50
N ASP A 83 -4.95 -15.69 -1.37
CA ASP A 83 -5.40 -14.61 -2.25
C ASP A 83 -4.61 -13.33 -2.01
N PHE A 84 -4.32 -13.02 -0.75
CA PHE A 84 -3.45 -11.89 -0.40
C PHE A 84 -2.04 -12.10 -0.97
N MET A 85 -1.47 -13.29 -0.81
CA MET A 85 -0.14 -13.61 -1.33
C MET A 85 -0.07 -13.49 -2.87
N LYS A 86 -1.10 -13.94 -3.58
CA LYS A 86 -1.23 -13.74 -5.04
C LYS A 86 -1.34 -12.26 -5.40
N ALA A 87 -2.14 -11.50 -4.67
CA ALA A 87 -2.32 -10.06 -4.89
C ALA A 87 -1.02 -9.27 -4.70
N VAL A 88 -0.25 -9.52 -3.64
CA VAL A 88 1.03 -8.82 -3.41
C VAL A 88 2.00 -9.10 -4.56
N ARG A 89 2.13 -10.35 -4.99
CA ARG A 89 3.04 -10.71 -6.09
C ARG A 89 2.66 -10.04 -7.40
N LYS A 90 1.38 -10.08 -7.76
CA LYS A 90 0.86 -9.41 -8.96
C LYS A 90 1.15 -7.90 -8.93
N LEU A 91 0.90 -7.24 -7.81
CA LEU A 91 1.13 -5.80 -7.68
C LEU A 91 2.63 -5.46 -7.67
N ALA A 92 3.47 -6.29 -7.06
CA ALA A 92 4.91 -6.09 -7.07
C ALA A 92 5.49 -6.17 -8.48
N GLU A 93 4.98 -7.06 -9.34
CA GLU A 93 5.37 -7.13 -10.76
C GLU A 93 4.93 -5.88 -11.54
N SER A 94 3.69 -5.44 -11.35
CA SER A 94 3.18 -4.21 -11.98
C SER A 94 4.01 -3.00 -11.56
N LYS A 95 4.34 -2.89 -10.28
CA LYS A 95 5.09 -1.77 -9.72
C LYS A 95 6.54 -1.71 -10.20
N LYS A 96 7.18 -2.85 -10.49
CA LYS A 96 8.52 -2.87 -11.10
C LYS A 96 8.55 -2.21 -12.49
N LEU A 97 7.40 -2.20 -13.18
CA LEU A 97 7.25 -1.58 -14.50
C LEU A 97 6.91 -0.08 -14.38
N GLU A 98 6.49 0.39 -13.21
CA GLU A 98 6.22 1.80 -12.95
C GLU A 98 7.51 2.58 -12.67
N GLY A 99 7.53 3.86 -13.06
CA GLY A 99 8.65 4.76 -12.79
C GLY A 99 8.82 5.02 -11.30
N LYS A 100 10.07 5.24 -10.85
CA LYS A 100 10.34 5.68 -9.48
C LYS A 100 9.71 7.05 -9.25
N LEU A 101 8.88 7.15 -8.21
CA LEU A 101 8.35 8.41 -7.70
C LEU A 101 9.42 9.07 -6.84
N ASP A 102 10.22 9.94 -7.46
CA ASP A 102 11.20 10.75 -6.74
C ASP A 102 10.56 12.09 -6.35
N TYR A 103 10.61 12.42 -5.06
CA TYR A 103 10.26 13.74 -4.57
C TYR A 103 11.53 14.59 -4.50
N GLU A 104 11.55 15.71 -5.21
CA GLU A 104 12.59 16.72 -5.02
C GLU A 104 12.46 17.30 -3.61
N LYS A 105 13.55 17.31 -2.85
CA LYS A 105 13.60 18.03 -1.58
C LYS A 105 13.44 19.53 -1.87
N VAL A 106 12.43 20.13 -1.25
CA VAL A 106 12.01 21.53 -1.44
C VAL A 106 12.60 22.46 -0.40
#